data_AF-A0A958TJP7-F1
#
_entry.id   AF-A0A958TJP7-F1
#
_cell.length_a   1.000
_cell.length_b   1.000
_cell.length_c   1.000
_cell.angle_alpha   90.00
_cell.angle_beta   90.00
_cell.angle_gamma   90.00
#
_symmetry.space_group_name_H-M   'P 1'
#
loop_
_entity.id
_entity.type
_entity.pdbx_description
1 polymer ?
#
loop_
_entity_poly.entity_id
_entity_poly.type
_entity_poly.pdbx_seq_one_letter_code
_entity_poly.pdbx_strand_id
1 'polypeptide(L)'
;AGTDLFTHIRYMLYTTVPTIIVTLIIFIILGFNLEPKGVADTHLILQDIKSAINVSPWLFLVPVIVIVLIVKKTPPLIALLIGTLLGGIAALIFQPSIVAGIGGGTSLDLTSGYKGIMNAITVDTAIPTDNKALEGLFKAGGMSKMLGTIWLILCAMVFGGI
;
A
#
# COMPACT_ATOMS: atom_id res chain seq x y z
N ALA A 1 -20.09 16.37 32.05
CA ALA A 1 -19.63 15.68 30.83
C ALA A 1 -18.11 15.80 30.78
N GLY A 2 -17.38 14.75 31.17
CA GLY A 2 -15.94 14.86 31.43
C GLY A 2 -15.34 13.57 31.97
N THR A 3 -15.71 12.41 31.42
CA THR A 3 -15.01 11.17 31.74
C THR A 3 -13.67 11.18 31.02
N ASP A 4 -12.59 10.85 31.74
CA ASP A 4 -11.26 10.66 31.15
C ASP A 4 -11.34 9.76 29.92
N LEU A 5 -10.63 10.14 28.85
CA LEU A 5 -10.62 9.42 27.56
C LEU A 5 -10.29 7.94 27.77
N PHE A 6 -9.38 7.64 28.70
CA PHE A 6 -8.99 6.29 29.07
C PHE A 6 -10.12 5.47 29.73
N THR A 7 -10.98 6.12 30.51
CA THR A 7 -12.15 5.47 31.12
C THR A 7 -13.20 5.15 30.05
N HIS A 8 -13.40 6.06 29.10
CA HIS A 8 -14.27 5.83 27.95
C HIS A 8 -13.75 4.70 27.05
N ILE A 9 -12.44 4.68 26.72
CA ILE A 9 -11.80 3.59 25.95
C ILE A 9 -11.93 2.26 26.69
N ARG A 10 -11.67 2.23 28.00
CA ARG A 10 -11.81 1.00 28.81
C ARG A 10 -13.25 0.48 28.79
N TYR A 11 -14.24 1.36 28.82
CA TYR A 11 -15.63 0.96 28.75
C TYR A 11 -16.03 0.44 27.36
N MET A 12 -15.51 1.06 26.29
CA MET A 12 -15.69 0.57 24.91
C MET A 12 -15.01 -0.79 24.67
N LEU A 13 -13.92 -1.12 25.38
CA LEU A 13 -13.28 -2.43 25.28
C LEU A 13 -14.21 -3.57 25.73
N TYR A 14 -15.10 -3.33 26.70
CA TYR A 14 -16.06 -4.35 27.14
C TYR A 14 -17.06 -4.76 26.06
N THR A 15 -17.29 -3.95 25.02
CA THR A 15 -18.12 -4.34 23.87
C THR A 15 -17.25 -4.73 22.68
N THR A 16 -16.17 -4.00 22.43
CA THR A 16 -15.29 -4.23 21.27
C THR A 16 -14.56 -5.56 21.34
N VAL A 17 -14.01 -5.92 22.51
CA VAL A 17 -13.25 -7.16 22.67
C VAL A 17 -14.16 -8.39 22.53
N PRO A 18 -15.33 -8.47 23.20
CA PRO A 18 -16.25 -9.59 22.98
C PRO A 18 -16.75 -9.67 21.55
N THR A 19 -17.07 -8.55 20.90
CA THR A 19 -17.50 -8.58 19.50
C THR A 19 -16.40 -9.12 18.58
N ILE A 20 -15.14 -8.71 18.75
CA ILE A 20 -14.00 -9.25 17.97
C ILE A 20 -13.83 -10.75 18.21
N ILE A 21 -13.97 -11.23 19.45
CA ILE A 21 -13.85 -12.65 19.77
C ILE A 21 -14.95 -13.45 19.07
N VAL A 22 -16.21 -12.99 19.16
CA VAL A 22 -17.35 -13.69 18.55
C VAL A 22 -17.23 -13.71 17.02
N THR A 23 -16.87 -12.59 16.38
CA THR A 23 -16.70 -12.54 14.93
C THR A 23 -15.53 -13.39 14.46
N LEU A 24 -14.42 -13.42 15.20
CA LEU A 24 -13.28 -14.27 14.89
C LEU A 24 -13.64 -15.75 14.97
N ILE A 25 -14.37 -16.18 16.00
CA ILE A 25 -14.83 -17.57 16.14
C ILE A 25 -15.72 -17.95 14.95
N ILE A 26 -16.68 -17.09 14.59
CA ILE A 26 -17.57 -17.32 13.45
C ILE A 26 -16.77 -17.42 12.14
N PHE A 27 -15.83 -16.51 11.89
CA PHE A 27 -14.99 -16.54 10.69
C PHE A 27 -14.04 -17.73 10.64
N ILE A 28 -13.55 -18.22 11.77
CA ILE A 28 -12.75 -19.46 11.82
C ILE A 28 -13.62 -20.65 11.43
N ILE A 29 -14.82 -20.77 12.00
CA ILE A 29 -15.75 -21.86 11.68
C ILE A 29 -16.14 -21.82 10.20
N LEU A 30 -16.51 -20.64 9.69
CA LEU A 30 -16.84 -20.45 8.27
C LEU A 30 -15.63 -20.73 7.37
N GLY A 31 -14.45 -20.24 7.73
CA GLY A 31 -13.22 -20.40 6.94
C GLY A 31 -12.75 -21.85 6.80
N PHE A 32 -13.02 -22.71 7.79
CA PHE A 32 -12.71 -24.15 7.70
C PHE A 32 -13.81 -24.99 7.03
N ASN A 33 -15.07 -24.52 7.00
CA ASN A 33 -16.20 -25.29 6.47
C ASN A 33 -16.65 -24.87 5.07
N LEU A 34 -16.23 -23.70 4.58
CA LEU A 34 -16.56 -23.23 3.23
C LEU A 34 -15.42 -23.57 2.26
N GLU A 35 -15.69 -24.44 1.29
CA GLU A 35 -14.94 -24.46 0.04
C GLU A 35 -15.44 -23.30 -0.84
N PRO A 36 -14.61 -22.28 -1.13
CA PRO A 36 -15.02 -21.20 -2.02
C PRO A 36 -15.23 -21.74 -3.43
N LYS A 37 -16.49 -21.80 -3.90
CA LYS A 37 -16.83 -22.12 -5.30
C LYS A 37 -17.40 -20.87 -5.98
N GLY A 38 -16.73 -20.36 -7.00
CA GLY A 38 -17.15 -19.19 -7.80
C GLY A 38 -16.17 -18.02 -7.81
N VAL A 39 -16.66 -16.77 -7.91
CA VAL A 39 -15.86 -15.51 -8.00
C VAL A 39 -14.95 -15.27 -6.77
N ALA A 40 -15.15 -16.03 -5.69
CA ALA A 40 -14.30 -16.06 -4.50
C ALA A 40 -13.20 -17.13 -4.55
N ASP A 41 -12.96 -17.74 -5.71
CA ASP A 41 -11.85 -18.67 -5.89
C ASP A 41 -10.53 -17.91 -5.81
N THR A 42 -9.98 -17.89 -4.60
CA THR A 42 -8.68 -17.29 -4.30
C THR A 42 -7.56 -17.89 -5.14
N HIS A 43 -7.74 -19.07 -5.74
CA HIS A 43 -6.72 -19.67 -6.58
C HIS A 43 -6.45 -18.85 -7.85
N LEU A 44 -7.51 -18.39 -8.53
CA LEU A 44 -7.38 -17.55 -9.72
C LEU A 44 -6.76 -16.19 -9.37
N ILE A 45 -7.20 -15.58 -8.27
CA ILE A 45 -6.63 -14.32 -7.78
C ILE A 45 -5.15 -14.50 -7.41
N LEU A 46 -4.79 -15.58 -6.72
CA LEU A 46 -3.41 -15.88 -6.35
C LEU A 46 -2.53 -16.17 -7.57
N GLN A 47 -3.09 -16.80 -8.60
CA GLN A 47 -2.41 -17.03 -9.87
C GLN A 47 -2.17 -15.73 -10.62
N ASP A 48 -3.16 -14.84 -10.68
CA ASP A 48 -3.05 -13.50 -11.27
C ASP A 48 -2.04 -12.63 -10.52
N ILE A 49 -1.99 -12.72 -9.18
CA ILE A 49 -0.98 -12.02 -8.38
C ILE A 49 0.42 -12.58 -8.65
N LYS A 50 0.58 -13.90 -8.71
CA LYS A 50 1.88 -14.54 -8.98
C LYS A 50 2.39 -14.27 -10.39
N SER A 51 1.50 -14.10 -11.36
CA SER A 51 1.88 -13.75 -12.74
C SER A 51 2.22 -12.26 -12.87
N ALA A 52 1.52 -11.39 -12.14
CA ALA A 52 1.74 -9.95 -12.17
C ALA A 52 2.94 -9.49 -11.33
N ILE A 53 3.19 -10.09 -10.17
CA ILE A 53 4.20 -9.62 -9.19
C ILE A 53 5.10 -10.78 -8.75
N ASN A 54 6.41 -10.57 -8.84
CA ASN A 54 7.40 -11.47 -8.25
C ASN A 54 7.56 -11.19 -6.74
N VAL A 55 6.95 -12.03 -5.92
CA VAL A 55 7.02 -11.94 -4.46
C VAL A 55 8.24 -12.74 -3.95
N SER A 56 9.34 -12.04 -3.67
CA SER A 56 10.52 -12.60 -3.00
C SER A 56 10.55 -12.21 -1.52
N PRO A 57 10.96 -13.10 -0.59
CA PRO A 57 11.21 -12.75 0.80
C PRO A 57 12.17 -11.57 0.98
N TRP A 58 13.07 -11.35 0.01
CA TRP A 58 13.99 -10.21 0.03
C TRP A 58 13.30 -8.85 -0.08
N LEU A 59 12.11 -8.80 -0.71
CA LEU A 59 11.35 -7.56 -0.85
C LEU A 59 10.83 -7.04 0.51
N PHE A 60 10.69 -7.91 1.50
CA PHE A 60 10.34 -7.55 2.88
C PHE A 60 11.48 -6.81 3.61
N LEU A 61 12.70 -6.82 3.09
CA LEU A 61 13.81 -6.06 3.68
C LEU A 61 13.52 -4.55 3.69
N VAL A 62 12.88 -4.03 2.64
CA VAL A 62 12.55 -2.60 2.50
C VAL A 62 11.62 -2.13 3.63
N PRO A 63 10.44 -2.73 3.87
CA PRO A 63 9.58 -2.31 4.97
C PRO A 63 10.22 -2.56 6.35
N VAL A 64 11.03 -3.61 6.51
CA VAL A 64 11.77 -3.85 7.76
C VAL A 64 12.72 -2.68 8.07
N ILE A 65 13.47 -2.19 7.09
CA ILE A 65 14.35 -1.02 7.26
C ILE A 65 13.54 0.21 7.68
N VAL A 66 12.39 0.46 7.06
CA VAL A 66 11.51 1.58 7.41
C VAL A 66 10.99 1.44 8.85
N ILE A 67 10.56 0.24 9.26
CA ILE A 67 10.12 -0.04 10.64
C ILE A 67 11.26 0.23 11.63
N VAL A 68 12.49 -0.19 11.32
CA VAL A 68 13.66 0.11 12.16
C VAL A 68 13.88 1.62 12.29
N LEU A 69 13.72 2.40 11.22
CA LEU A 69 13.84 3.86 11.28
C LEU A 69 12.75 4.53 12.13
N ILE A 70 11.52 4.00 12.09
CA ILE A 70 10.40 4.45 12.92
C ILE A 70 10.67 4.15 14.40
N VAL A 71 11.14 2.95 14.73
CA VAL A 71 11.49 2.57 16.11
C VAL A 71 12.63 3.45 16.64
N LYS A 72 13.58 3.83 15.79
CA LYS A 72 14.67 4.77 16.13
C LYS A 72 14.22 6.24 16.23
N LYS A 73 12.93 6.55 16.10
CA LYS A 73 12.36 7.90 16.17
C LYS A 73 12.99 8.88 15.16
N THR A 74 13.41 8.39 14.00
CA THR A 74 13.89 9.23 12.89
C THR A 74 12.75 10.15 12.41
N PRO A 75 13.01 11.40 11.99
CA PRO A 75 11.99 12.27 11.40
C PRO A 75 11.23 11.55 10.27
N PRO A 76 9.88 11.58 10.25
CA PRO A 76 9.08 10.84 9.28
C PRO A 76 9.45 11.13 7.82
N LEU A 77 9.81 12.37 7.51
CA LEU A 77 10.27 12.78 6.17
C LEU A 77 11.48 11.96 5.69
N ILE A 78 12.46 11.75 6.56
CA ILE A 78 13.69 11.02 6.24
C ILE A 78 13.38 9.53 6.06
N ALA A 79 12.53 8.97 6.94
CA ALA A 79 12.11 7.58 6.84
C ALA A 79 11.35 7.30 5.53
N LEU A 80 10.48 8.22 5.12
CA LEU A 80 9.74 8.13 3.86
C LEU A 80 10.67 8.25 2.64
N LEU A 81 11.61 9.21 2.65
CA LEU A 81 12.58 9.35 1.55
C LEU A 81 13.42 8.09 1.36
N ILE A 82 13.98 7.56 2.46
CA ILE A 82 14.78 6.33 2.42
C ILE A 82 13.92 5.14 1.96
N GLY A 83 12.70 5.02 2.49
CA GLY A 83 11.77 3.97 2.10
C GLY A 83 11.42 3.99 0.61
N THR A 84 11.14 5.18 0.06
CA THR A 84 10.83 5.36 -1.37
C THR A 84 12.03 5.05 -2.26
N LEU A 85 13.23 5.50 -1.89
CA LEU A 85 14.46 5.21 -2.65
C LEU A 85 14.79 3.71 -2.65
N LEU A 86 14.76 3.08 -1.47
CA LEU A 86 14.99 1.63 -1.36
C LEU A 86 13.91 0.83 -2.10
N GLY A 87 12.65 1.29 -2.05
CA GLY A 87 11.55 0.71 -2.82
C GLY A 87 11.78 0.80 -4.33
N GLY A 88 12.24 1.94 -4.84
CA GLY A 88 12.60 2.12 -6.25
C GLY A 88 13.74 1.21 -6.69
N ILE A 89 14.79 1.08 -5.88
CA ILE A 89 15.91 0.15 -6.15
C ILE A 89 15.42 -1.30 -6.16
N ALA A 90 14.60 -1.68 -5.17
CA ALA A 90 14.05 -3.03 -5.10
C ALA A 90 13.11 -3.33 -6.28
N ALA A 91 12.32 -2.35 -6.74
CA ALA A 91 11.48 -2.50 -7.93
C ALA A 91 12.33 -2.76 -9.20
N LEU A 92 13.45 -2.07 -9.36
CA LEU A 92 14.32 -2.25 -10.52
C LEU A 92 15.00 -3.62 -10.55
N ILE A 93 15.41 -4.13 -9.38
CA ILE A 93 16.11 -5.42 -9.26
C ILE A 93 15.13 -6.61 -9.32
N PHE A 94 14.01 -6.54 -8.59
CA PHE A 94 13.10 -7.66 -8.40
C PHE A 94 11.89 -7.66 -9.34
N GLN A 95 11.54 -6.50 -9.94
CA GLN A 95 10.35 -6.32 -10.80
C GLN A 95 10.67 -5.56 -12.10
N PRO A 96 11.66 -6.02 -12.88
CA PRO A 96 12.16 -5.32 -14.06
C PRO A 96 11.11 -5.11 -15.17
N SER A 97 10.26 -6.12 -15.40
CA SER A 97 9.21 -6.10 -16.43
C SER A 97 8.12 -5.07 -16.14
N ILE A 98 7.75 -4.91 -14.86
CA ILE A 98 6.71 -3.97 -14.42
C ILE A 98 7.23 -2.53 -14.57
N VAL A 99 8.47 -2.28 -14.14
CA VAL A 99 9.10 -0.95 -14.27
C VAL A 99 9.24 -0.55 -15.73
N ALA A 100 9.64 -1.47 -16.61
CA ALA A 100 9.70 -1.21 -18.06
C ALA A 100 8.32 -0.88 -18.65
N GLY A 101 7.27 -1.63 -18.27
CA GLY A 101 5.89 -1.38 -18.67
C GLY A 101 5.37 -0.01 -18.25
N ILE A 102 5.65 0.41 -17.01
CA ILE A 102 5.30 1.75 -16.50
C ILE A 102 6.11 2.86 -17.20
N GLY A 103 7.37 2.58 -17.56
CA GLY A 103 8.23 3.48 -18.33
C GLY A 103 7.86 3.63 -19.80
N GLY A 104 6.96 2.79 -20.32
CA GLY A 104 6.55 2.76 -21.73
C GLY A 104 7.55 2.05 -22.66
N GLY A 105 8.42 1.19 -22.12
CA GLY A 105 9.39 0.39 -22.88
C GLY A 105 9.10 -1.10 -22.80
N THR A 106 9.50 -1.86 -23.83
CA THR A 106 9.39 -3.34 -23.88
C THR A 106 10.57 -4.06 -23.23
N SER A 107 11.64 -3.33 -22.90
CA SER A 107 12.83 -3.85 -22.21
C SER A 107 13.32 -2.87 -21.14
N LEU A 108 14.08 -3.37 -20.17
CA LEU A 108 14.80 -2.53 -19.22
C LEU A 108 15.94 -1.81 -19.93
N ASP A 109 15.67 -0.60 -20.39
CA ASP A 109 16.72 0.36 -20.72
C ASP A 109 16.90 1.36 -19.56
N LEU A 110 18.07 1.99 -19.44
CA LEU A 110 18.34 3.03 -18.43
C LEU A 110 17.27 4.13 -18.44
N THR A 111 16.80 4.49 -19.64
CA THR A 111 15.74 5.46 -19.86
C THR A 111 14.39 4.97 -19.32
N SER A 112 14.02 3.72 -19.62
CA SER A 112 12.76 3.12 -19.18
C SER A 112 12.75 2.81 -17.68
N GLY A 113 13.88 2.43 -17.11
CA GLY A 113 14.05 2.23 -15.67
C GLY A 113 13.91 3.53 -14.89
N TYR A 114 14.59 4.60 -15.33
CA TYR A 114 14.48 5.92 -14.71
C TYR A 114 13.05 6.47 -14.84
N LYS A 115 12.47 6.43 -16.04
CA LYS A 115 11.10 6.90 -16.29
C LYS A 115 10.06 6.07 -15.54
N GLY A 116 10.24 4.75 -15.46
CA GLY A 116 9.36 3.85 -14.72
C GLY A 116 9.34 4.15 -13.23
N ILE A 117 10.52 4.34 -12.60
CA ILE A 117 10.61 4.73 -11.18
C ILE A 117 10.04 6.12 -10.95
N MET A 118 10.41 7.09 -11.79
CA MET A 118 9.94 8.47 -11.64
C MET A 118 8.41 8.54 -11.79
N ASN A 119 7.86 7.80 -12.74
CA ASN A 119 6.42 7.73 -12.93
C ASN A 119 5.73 7.07 -11.73
N ALA A 120 6.26 5.94 -11.23
CA ALA A 120 5.69 5.24 -10.08
C ALA A 120 5.65 6.09 -8.80
N ILE A 121 6.65 6.97 -8.60
CA ILE A 121 6.71 7.86 -7.44
C ILE A 121 5.80 9.09 -7.64
N THR A 122 5.71 9.62 -8.86
CA THR A 122 5.19 10.97 -9.09
C THR A 122 3.75 10.99 -9.60
N VAL A 123 3.40 10.10 -10.53
CA VAL A 123 2.13 10.15 -11.27
C VAL A 123 1.30 8.88 -11.09
N ASP A 124 0.08 8.91 -11.63
CA ASP A 124 -0.78 7.74 -11.65
C ASP A 124 -0.17 6.64 -12.52
N THR A 125 -0.04 5.45 -11.93
CA THR A 125 0.46 4.24 -12.58
C THR A 125 -0.50 3.09 -12.33
N ALA A 126 -0.68 2.26 -13.34
CA ALA A 126 -1.57 1.10 -13.29
C ALA A 126 -0.87 -0.10 -13.93
N ILE A 127 -0.81 -1.22 -13.21
CA ILE A 127 -0.36 -2.49 -13.78
C ILE A 127 -1.60 -3.15 -14.43
N PRO A 128 -1.55 -3.51 -15.73
CA PRO A 128 -2.69 -4.14 -16.39
C PRO A 128 -3.00 -5.49 -15.73
N THR A 129 -4.25 -5.69 -15.34
CA THR A 129 -4.75 -6.94 -14.78
C THR A 129 -6.17 -7.17 -15.31
N ASP A 130 -6.48 -8.42 -15.63
CA ASP A 130 -7.81 -8.80 -16.14
C ASP A 130 -8.86 -8.86 -15.02
N ASN A 131 -8.43 -8.82 -13.75
CA ASN A 131 -9.29 -8.94 -12.59
C ASN A 131 -9.67 -7.58 -12.01
N LYS A 132 -10.95 -7.20 -12.12
CA LYS A 132 -11.50 -5.95 -11.57
C LYS A 132 -11.28 -5.78 -10.07
N ALA A 133 -11.20 -6.88 -9.30
CA ALA A 133 -10.92 -6.82 -7.87
C ALA A 133 -9.45 -6.41 -7.58
N LEU A 134 -8.53 -6.73 -8.48
CA LEU A 134 -7.10 -6.41 -8.36
C LEU A 134 -6.74 -5.07 -8.99
N GLU A 135 -7.55 -4.58 -9.93
CA GLU A 135 -7.33 -3.30 -10.61
C GLU A 135 -7.16 -2.12 -9.63
N GLY A 136 -7.94 -2.11 -8.54
CA GLY A 136 -7.82 -1.09 -7.50
C GLY A 136 -6.53 -1.20 -6.67
N LEU A 137 -6.00 -2.40 -6.50
CA LEU A 137 -4.76 -2.65 -5.74
C LEU A 137 -3.51 -2.34 -6.57
N PHE A 138 -3.60 -2.52 -7.89
CA PHE A 138 -2.51 -2.30 -8.83
C PHE A 138 -2.49 -0.88 -9.43
N LYS A 139 -3.41 -0.03 -9.01
CA LYS A 139 -3.42 1.41 -9.29
C LYS A 139 -2.80 2.17 -8.13
N ALA A 140 -1.75 2.94 -8.41
CA ALA A 140 -1.11 3.83 -7.47
C ALA A 140 -1.08 5.25 -8.04
N GLY A 141 -1.36 6.26 -7.21
CA GLY A 141 -1.47 7.66 -7.66
C GLY A 141 -0.26 8.55 -7.38
N GLY A 142 0.83 7.97 -6.85
CA GLY A 142 2.05 8.68 -6.50
C GLY A 142 1.83 9.95 -5.66
N MET A 143 2.74 10.92 -5.82
CA MET A 143 2.62 12.27 -5.22
C MET A 143 1.46 13.08 -5.81
N SER A 144 1.08 12.82 -7.08
CA SER A 144 -0.05 13.48 -7.76
C SER A 144 -1.35 13.40 -6.95
N LYS A 145 -1.62 12.24 -6.33
CA LYS A 145 -2.83 12.04 -5.51
C LYS A 145 -2.89 12.93 -4.26
N MET A 146 -1.74 13.38 -3.75
CA MET A 146 -1.67 14.24 -2.55
C MET A 146 -1.64 15.74 -2.88
N LEU A 147 -1.33 16.11 -4.13
CA LEU A 147 -1.23 17.50 -4.58
C LEU A 147 -2.55 18.27 -4.42
N GLY A 148 -3.70 17.62 -4.61
CA GLY A 148 -5.01 18.26 -4.42
C GLY A 148 -5.21 18.78 -2.99
N THR A 149 -4.82 17.99 -1.98
CA THR A 149 -4.92 18.41 -0.57
C THR A 149 -3.93 19.53 -0.26
N ILE A 150 -2.70 19.44 -0.77
CA ILE A 150 -1.67 20.47 -0.55
C ILE A 150 -2.11 21.80 -1.16
N TRP A 151 -2.68 21.78 -2.36
CA TRP A 151 -3.16 22.99 -3.04
C TRP A 151 -4.27 23.68 -2.25
N LEU A 152 -5.23 22.90 -1.72
CA LEU A 152 -6.29 23.42 -0.85
C LEU A 152 -5.73 24.02 0.45
N ILE A 153 -4.72 23.40 1.08
CA ILE A 153 -4.07 23.95 2.28
C ILE A 153 -3.35 25.26 1.96
N LEU A 154 -2.64 25.34 0.83
CA LEU A 154 -1.97 26.56 0.39
C LEU A 154 -2.98 27.67 0.10
N CYS A 155 -4.06 27.38 -0.62
CA CYS A 155 -5.14 28.34 -0.83
C CYS A 155 -5.75 28.80 0.50
N ALA A 156 -6.06 27.88 1.41
CA ALA A 156 -6.60 28.22 2.73
C ALA A 156 -5.65 29.08 3.58
N MET A 157 -4.34 28.83 3.52
CA MET A 157 -3.34 29.64 4.23
C MET A 157 -3.23 31.06 3.67
N VAL A 158 -3.32 31.21 2.34
CA VAL A 158 -3.27 32.53 1.68
C VAL A 158 -4.55 33.34 1.92
N PHE A 159 -5.72 32.69 1.90
CA PHE A 159 -7.01 33.39 2.11
C PHE A 159 -7.40 33.54 3.58
N GLY A 160 -6.96 32.63 4.47
CA GLY A 160 -7.23 32.67 5.92
C GLY A 160 -6.16 33.37 6.75
N GLY A 161 -5.05 33.78 6.13
CA GLY A 161 -3.99 34.60 6.74
C GLY A 161 -4.22 36.11 6.65
N ILE A 162 -5.43 36.54 6.28
CA ILE A 162 -5.92 37.93 6.30
C ILE A 162 -6.93 38.07 7.44
#